data_AF-A0A0C9WJN5-F1
#
_entry.id   AF-A0A0C9WJN5-F1
#
_cell.length_a   1.000
_cell.length_b   1.000
_cell.length_c   1.000
_cell.angle_alpha   90.00
_cell.angle_beta   90.00
_cell.angle_gamma   90.00
#
_symmetry.space_group_name_H-M   'P 1'
#
loop_
_entity.id
_entity.type
_entity.pdbx_description
1 polymer ?
#
loop_
_entity_poly.entity_id
_entity_poly.type
_entity_poly.pdbx_seq_one_letter_code
_entity_poly.pdbx_strand_id
1 'polypeptide(L)'
;MAADNQLLIVTNLINRINIYSLPSGQPLQSFTHPICLNVPLLISFALQGSLIVVGGDNGSAQVYNSCLGLLTVLPHGQVGTLVQIVVTHSSSDGCLIITGSSELNGVAIKVWEPAKVKVL
;
A
#
# COMPACT_ATOMS: atom_id res chain seq x y z
N MET A 1 8.15 -7.82 -3.54
CA MET A 1 8.88 -7.86 -4.82
C MET A 1 7.87 -7.71 -5.94
N ALA A 2 8.18 -6.98 -7.01
CA ALA A 2 7.30 -6.88 -8.18
C ALA A 2 7.26 -8.22 -8.92
N ALA A 3 6.23 -8.44 -9.76
CA ALA A 3 6.01 -9.72 -10.43
C ALA A 3 7.14 -10.10 -11.42
N ASP A 4 7.87 -9.11 -11.93
CA ASP A 4 9.04 -9.27 -12.81
C ASP A 4 10.34 -9.57 -12.05
N ASN A 5 10.30 -9.59 -10.72
CA ASN A 5 11.46 -9.73 -9.82
C ASN A 5 12.57 -8.67 -10.02
N GLN A 6 12.27 -7.53 -10.64
CA GLN A 6 13.23 -6.46 -10.87
C GLN A 6 13.19 -5.39 -9.79
N LEU A 7 12.08 -5.28 -9.06
CA LEU A 7 11.88 -4.26 -8.03
C LEU A 7 11.62 -4.87 -6.65
N LEU A 8 12.32 -4.32 -5.65
CA LEU A 8 12.08 -4.57 -4.24
C LEU A 8 11.47 -3.32 -3.60
N ILE A 9 10.40 -3.50 -2.83
CA ILE A 9 9.84 -2.47 -1.95
C ILE A 9 10.00 -2.91 -0.51
N VAL A 10 10.45 -1.97 0.32
CA VAL A 10 10.60 -2.16 1.77
C VAL A 10 10.08 -0.94 2.50
N THR A 11 9.52 -1.16 3.68
CA THR A 11 9.32 -0.09 4.66
C THR A 11 10.57 -0.03 5.54
N ASN A 12 11.02 1.16 5.92
CA ASN A 12 12.14 1.29 6.87
C ASN A 12 11.69 1.25 8.34
N LEU A 13 10.40 0.97 8.60
CA LEU A 13 9.76 0.99 9.93
C LEU A 13 9.88 2.30 10.72
N ILE A 14 10.32 3.38 10.07
CA ILE A 14 10.42 4.71 10.68
C ILE A 14 9.41 5.65 10.02
N ASN A 15 9.58 5.91 8.73
CA ASN A 15 8.75 6.87 8.01
C ASN A 15 8.86 6.78 6.48
N ARG A 16 9.48 5.74 5.95
CA ARG A 16 9.76 5.63 4.52
C ARG A 16 9.40 4.28 3.94
N ILE A 17 9.01 4.36 2.68
CA ILE A 17 9.00 3.26 1.73
C ILE A 17 10.18 3.50 0.81
N ASN A 18 10.99 2.47 0.56
CA ASN A 18 12.12 2.54 -0.36
C ASN A 18 11.94 1.50 -1.47
N ILE A 19 12.26 1.91 -2.69
CA ILE A 19 12.27 1.06 -3.88
C ILE A 19 13.73 0.84 -4.29
N TYR A 20 14.10 -0.41 -4.52
CA TYR A 20 15.40 -0.81 -5.03
C TYR A 20 15.25 -1.61 -6.32
N SER A 21 16.22 -1.47 -7.22
CA SER A 21 16.39 -2.36 -8.35
C SER A 21 17.11 -3.65 -7.93
N LEU A 22 16.72 -4.76 -8.53
CA LEU A 22 17.36 -6.06 -8.37
C LEU A 22 17.94 -6.52 -9.72
N PRO A 23 19.06 -7.29 -9.71
CA PRO A 23 19.80 -7.72 -8.53
C PRO A 23 20.80 -6.67 -8.00
N SER A 24 20.94 -5.53 -8.68
CA SER A 24 21.99 -4.55 -8.40
C SER A 24 21.92 -3.92 -7.00
N GLY A 25 20.75 -3.91 -6.37
CA GLY A 25 20.51 -3.30 -5.07
C GLY A 25 20.50 -1.78 -5.09
N GLN A 26 20.47 -1.14 -6.28
CA GLN A 26 20.53 0.31 -6.36
C GLN A 26 19.21 0.94 -5.89
N PRO A 27 19.24 1.96 -5.01
CA PRO A 27 18.04 2.68 -4.61
C PRO A 27 17.49 3.46 -5.80
N LEU A 28 16.20 3.33 -6.07
CA LEU A 28 15.51 4.02 -7.15
C LEU A 28 14.67 5.18 -6.63
N GLN A 29 13.90 4.94 -5.57
CA GLN A 29 12.96 5.94 -5.07
C GLN A 29 12.66 5.76 -3.58
N SER A 30 12.27 6.85 -2.92
CA SER A 30 11.82 6.84 -1.53
C SER A 30 10.60 7.74 -1.36
N PHE A 31 9.63 7.27 -0.60
CA PHE A 31 8.42 8.03 -0.26
C PHE A 31 8.22 8.08 1.24
N THR A 32 7.70 9.19 1.72
CA THR A 32 7.29 9.31 3.13
C THR A 32 6.00 8.54 3.37
N HIS A 33 5.98 7.76 4.43
CA HIS A 33 4.83 7.03 4.93
C HIS A 33 4.77 7.24 6.45
N PRO A 34 3.70 7.85 6.99
CA PRO A 34 3.59 8.05 8.42
C PRO A 34 3.46 6.70 9.14
N ILE A 35 4.35 6.48 10.10
CA ILE A 35 4.31 5.37 11.05
C ILE A 35 4.28 6.03 12.43
N CYS A 36 3.14 5.98 13.09
CA CYS A 36 2.94 6.52 14.42
C CYS A 36 3.40 5.55 15.51
N LEU A 37 3.28 4.24 15.24
CA LEU A 37 3.66 3.13 16.09
C LEU A 37 4.62 2.26 15.29
N ASN A 38 5.79 1.94 15.86
CA ASN A 38 6.78 1.11 15.18
C ASN A 38 6.33 -0.36 15.13
N VAL A 39 5.39 -0.66 14.25
CA VAL A 39 4.85 -1.99 13.97
C VAL A 39 5.15 -2.38 12.52
N PRO A 40 5.37 -3.67 12.22
CA PRO A 40 5.52 -4.12 10.85
C PRO A 40 4.23 -3.86 10.06
N LEU A 41 4.35 -3.08 8.99
CA LEU A 41 3.28 -2.84 8.04
C LEU A 41 3.51 -3.67 6.78
N LEU A 42 2.46 -4.35 6.31
CA LEU A 42 2.48 -5.05 5.04
C LEU A 42 2.49 -4.03 3.90
N ILE A 43 3.26 -4.36 2.87
CA ILE A 43 3.47 -3.55 1.67
C ILE A 43 3.43 -4.46 0.45
N SER A 44 2.74 -4.03 -0.60
CA SER A 44 2.59 -4.82 -1.83
C SER A 44 2.65 -3.94 -3.07
N PHE A 45 3.16 -4.51 -4.16
CA PHE A 45 3.01 -3.93 -5.49
C PHE A 45 1.64 -4.28 -6.07
N ALA A 46 1.18 -3.44 -6.99
CA ALA A 46 0.03 -3.67 -7.85
C ALA A 46 0.26 -3.03 -9.23
N LEU A 47 -0.60 -3.37 -10.20
CA LEU A 47 -0.57 -2.91 -11.59
C LEU A 47 0.84 -2.97 -12.19
N GLN A 48 1.44 -4.17 -12.17
CA GLN A 48 2.79 -4.42 -12.68
C GLN A 48 3.85 -3.48 -12.08
N GLY A 49 3.73 -3.18 -10.79
CA GLY A 49 4.70 -2.36 -10.06
C GLY A 49 4.43 -0.85 -10.10
N SER A 50 3.45 -0.39 -10.90
CA SER A 50 3.12 1.05 -10.98
C SER A 50 2.42 1.60 -9.74
N LEU A 51 1.78 0.73 -8.94
CA LEU A 51 1.18 1.08 -7.67
C LEU A 51 1.87 0.35 -6.52
N ILE A 52 1.98 1.04 -5.40
CA ILE A 52 2.42 0.51 -4.12
C ILE A 52 1.29 0.74 -3.13
N VAL A 53 0.87 -0.32 -2.46
CA VAL A 53 -0.09 -0.24 -1.35
C VAL A 53 0.67 -0.53 -0.08
N VAL A 54 0.44 0.27 0.96
CA VAL A 54 1.00 0.08 2.31
C VAL A 54 -0.13 0.07 3.32
N GLY A 55 -0.09 -0.86 4.28
CA GLY A 55 -0.91 -0.78 5.47
C GLY A 55 -0.64 0.50 6.27
N GLY A 56 -1.31 0.68 7.39
CA GLY A 56 -1.07 1.83 8.26
C GLY A 56 -1.50 1.56 9.69
N ASP A 57 -1.03 2.38 10.60
CA ASP A 57 -1.34 2.33 12.04
C ASP A 57 -2.21 3.51 12.48
N ASN A 58 -2.66 4.32 11.53
CA ASN A 58 -3.48 5.51 11.75
C ASN A 58 -4.93 5.32 11.28
N GLY A 59 -5.38 4.07 11.12
CA GLY A 59 -6.74 3.74 10.68
C GLY A 59 -6.94 3.67 9.17
N SER A 60 -5.88 3.85 8.38
CA SER A 60 -5.97 3.84 6.92
C SER A 60 -4.81 3.10 6.25
N ALA A 61 -5.07 2.50 5.10
CA ALA A 61 -4.00 2.11 4.17
C ALA A 61 -3.66 3.28 3.24
N GLN A 62 -2.47 3.27 2.64
CA GLN A 62 -2.00 4.31 1.73
C GLN A 62 -1.61 3.72 0.38
N VAL A 63 -1.93 4.44 -0.68
CA VAL A 63 -1.66 4.04 -2.05
C VAL A 63 -0.76 5.08 -2.70
N TYR A 64 0.36 4.61 -3.23
CA TYR A 64 1.36 5.41 -3.92
C TYR A 64 1.45 4.97 -5.37
N ASN A 65 1.68 5.93 -6.25
CA ASN A 65 2.28 5.68 -7.55
C ASN A 65 3.79 5.48 -7.33
N SER A 66 4.36 4.46 -7.94
CA SER A 66 5.78 4.11 -7.79
C SER A 66 6.73 5.22 -8.26
N CYS A 67 6.28 6.11 -9.14
CA CYS A 67 7.05 7.22 -9.70
C CYS A 67 6.63 8.59 -9.14
N LEU A 68 5.33 8.81 -8.90
CA LEU A 68 4.77 10.12 -8.55
C LEU A 68 4.57 10.33 -7.04
N GLY A 69 4.55 9.25 -6.24
CA GLY A 69 4.30 9.32 -4.79
C GLY A 69 2.84 9.12 -4.40
N LEU A 70 2.45 9.69 -3.26
CA LEU A 70 1.14 9.41 -2.63
C LEU A 70 0.00 9.79 -3.57
N LEU A 71 -0.87 8.83 -3.90
CA LEU A 71 -2.06 9.05 -4.71
C LEU A 71 -3.29 9.25 -3.85
N THR A 72 -3.51 8.36 -2.87
CA THR A 72 -4.71 8.39 -2.03
C THR A 72 -4.51 7.60 -0.73
N VAL A 73 -5.46 7.78 0.17
CA VAL A 73 -5.58 7.09 1.46
C VAL A 73 -6.90 6.32 1.46
N LEU A 74 -6.90 5.13 2.04
CA LEU A 74 -8.04 4.21 2.11
C LEU A 74 -8.52 4.07 3.57
N PRO A 75 -9.56 4.83 3.98
CA PRO A 75 -10.02 4.85 5.37
C PRO A 75 -10.69 3.53 5.79
N HIS A 76 -10.07 2.77 6.69
CA HIS A 76 -10.59 1.47 7.10
C HIS A 76 -11.20 1.50 8.50
N GLY A 77 -10.42 1.89 9.50
CA GLY A 77 -10.81 1.91 10.90
C GLY A 77 -10.78 3.31 11.52
N GLN A 78 -10.93 3.36 12.83
CA GLN A 78 -10.74 4.59 13.60
C GLN A 78 -9.28 5.02 13.64
N VAL A 79 -9.02 6.28 13.98
CA VAL A 79 -7.66 6.79 14.18
C VAL A 79 -6.92 5.92 15.20
N GLY A 80 -5.69 5.51 14.87
CA GLY A 80 -4.86 4.62 15.69
C GLY A 80 -5.08 3.12 15.44
N THR A 81 -5.96 2.76 14.50
CA THR A 81 -6.20 1.36 14.15
C THR A 81 -5.13 0.82 13.21
N LEU A 82 -4.64 -0.38 13.52
CA LEU A 82 -3.80 -1.13 12.60
C LEU A 82 -4.61 -1.67 11.43
N VAL A 83 -4.21 -1.27 10.23
CA VAL A 83 -4.78 -1.68 8.95
C VAL A 83 -3.69 -2.36 8.15
N GLN A 84 -3.96 -3.59 7.71
CA GLN A 84 -3.02 -4.39 6.94
C GLN A 84 -3.58 -4.69 5.55
N ILE A 85 -2.69 -4.91 4.60
CA ILE A 85 -3.05 -5.39 3.26
C ILE A 85 -3.26 -6.89 3.36
N VAL A 86 -4.42 -7.37 2.93
CA VAL A 86 -4.70 -8.80 2.81
C VAL A 86 -4.24 -9.29 1.44
N VAL A 87 -4.65 -8.59 0.37
CA VAL A 87 -4.26 -8.90 -1.00
C VAL A 87 -4.41 -7.69 -1.91
N THR A 88 -3.55 -7.62 -2.92
CA THR A 88 -3.73 -6.76 -4.10
C THR A 88 -3.91 -7.66 -5.32
N HIS A 89 -4.92 -7.38 -6.14
CA HIS A 89 -5.17 -8.12 -7.38
C HIS A 89 -5.27 -7.14 -8.54
N SER A 90 -4.45 -7.36 -9.56
CA SER A 90 -4.35 -6.48 -10.73
C SER A 90 -4.92 -7.16 -11.97
N SER A 91 -5.69 -6.41 -12.74
CA SER A 91 -6.32 -6.85 -13.98
C SER A 91 -6.24 -5.73 -15.03
N SER A 92 -6.72 -6.00 -16.26
CA SER A 92 -6.84 -4.97 -17.31
C SER A 92 -7.72 -3.80 -16.89
N ASP A 93 -8.71 -4.04 -16.04
CA ASP A 93 -9.75 -3.08 -15.68
C ASP A 93 -9.40 -2.26 -14.43
N GLY A 94 -8.22 -2.53 -13.85
CA GLY A 94 -7.71 -1.85 -12.67
C GLY A 94 -7.22 -2.80 -11.58
N CYS A 95 -7.15 -2.27 -10.35
CA CYS A 95 -6.63 -2.99 -9.19
C CYS A 95 -7.68 -3.08 -8.09
N LEU A 96 -7.93 -4.29 -7.60
CA LEU A 96 -8.63 -4.51 -6.36
C LEU A 96 -7.62 -4.53 -5.20
N ILE A 97 -7.94 -3.82 -4.14
CA ILE A 97 -7.16 -3.82 -2.90
C ILE A 97 -8.08 -4.34 -1.80
N ILE A 98 -7.63 -5.33 -1.05
CA ILE A 98 -8.34 -5.83 0.13
C ILE A 98 -7.52 -5.50 1.35
N THR A 99 -8.13 -4.79 2.29
CA THR A 99 -7.52 -4.43 3.58
C THR A 99 -8.25 -5.11 4.71
N GLY A 100 -7.53 -5.45 5.77
CA GLY A 100 -8.06 -5.95 7.04
C GLY A 100 -7.75 -4.97 8.17
N SER A 101 -8.69 -4.76 9.09
CA SER A 101 -8.46 -4.06 10.35
C SER A 101 -8.89 -4.92 11.52
N SER A 102 -8.14 -4.81 12.61
CA SER A 102 -8.46 -5.44 13.89
C SER A 102 -8.43 -4.37 14.96
N GLU A 103 -9.60 -4.05 15.51
CA GLU A 103 -9.79 -3.14 16.63
C GLU A 103 -10.28 -3.92 17.85
N LEU A 104 -10.13 -3.33 19.03
CA LEU A 104 -10.65 -3.91 20.27
C LEU A 104 -12.17 -4.16 20.19
N ASN A 105 -12.89 -3.30 19.44
CA ASN A 105 -14.34 -3.30 19.36
C ASN A 105 -14.88 -3.84 18.02
N GLY A 106 -14.03 -4.40 17.17
CA GLY A 106 -14.49 -4.95 15.89
C GLY A 106 -13.36 -5.33 14.95
N VAL A 107 -13.69 -6.22 14.02
CA VAL A 107 -12.83 -6.58 12.89
C VAL A 107 -13.56 -6.26 11.61
N ALA A 108 -12.84 -5.76 10.61
CA ALA A 108 -13.42 -5.45 9.31
C ALA A 108 -12.50 -5.85 8.17
N ILE A 109 -13.12 -6.26 7.06
CA ILE A 109 -12.48 -6.42 5.76
C ILE A 109 -13.14 -5.41 4.82
N LYS A 110 -12.33 -4.59 4.16
CA LYS A 110 -12.79 -3.67 3.11
C LYS A 110 -12.15 -4.02 1.78
N VAL A 111 -12.96 -3.96 0.73
CA VAL A 111 -12.55 -4.13 -0.66
C VAL A 111 -12.63 -2.77 -1.34
N TRP A 112 -11.57 -2.40 -2.03
CA TRP A 112 -11.42 -1.12 -2.72
C TRP A 112 -11.25 -1.38 -4.21
N GLU A 113 -12.00 -0.65 -5.02
CA GLU A 113 -11.88 -0.62 -6.47
C GLU A 113 -11.68 0.82 -6.96
N PRO A 114 -11.05 1.05 -8.12
CA PRO A 114 -10.93 2.37 -8.70
C PRO A 114 -12.31 2.95 -9.00
N ALA A 115 -12.49 4.24 -8.76
CA ALA A 115 -13.73 4.91 -9.13
C ALA A 115 -13.94 4.82 -10.65
N LYS A 116 -15.09 4.29 -11.07
CA LYS A 116 -15.48 4.29 -12.48
C LYS A 116 -15.89 5.71 -12.86
N VAL A 117 -15.22 6.28 -13.86
CA VAL A 117 -15.69 7.54 -14.47
C VAL A 117 -16.97 7.21 -15.24
N LYS A 118 -18.10 7.74 -14.79
CA LYS A 118 -19.32 7.74 -15.59
C LYS A 118 -19.13 8.76 -16.71
N VAL A 119 -18.95 8.27 -17.94
CA VAL A 119 -19.09 9.11 -19.13
C VAL A 119 -20.59 9.33 -19.33
N LEU A 120 -21.02 10.59 -19.25
CA LEU A 120 -22.40 11.02 -19.54
C LEU A 120 -22.63 11.10 -21.05
#